data_AF-A0A7C5MEN1-F1
#
_entry.id   AF-A0A7C5MEN1-F1
#
_cell.length_a   1.000
_cell.length_b   1.000
_cell.length_c   1.000
_cell.angle_alpha   90.00
_cell.angle_beta   90.00
_cell.angle_gamma   90.00
#
_symmetry.space_group_name_H-M   'P 1'
#
loop_
_entity.id
_entity.type
_entity.pdbx_description
1 polymer ?
#
loop_
_entity_poly.entity_id
_entity_poly.type
_entity_poly.pdbx_seq_one_letter_code
_entity_poly.pdbx_strand_id
1 'polypeptide(L)'
;TLAYKIKKFREGYYVVLTVEGNGEVIAELERRFRVTDYIIRFLSVRIDQDLKRAEKIKAMRLRKAPKAKPDIPLSNDTDEASLLDAHNLDSGSNPVSS
;
A
#
# COMPACT_ATOMS: atom_id res chain seq x y z
N THR A 1 -31.44 0.90 -1.39
CA THR A 1 -32.76 0.44 -0.91
C THR A 1 -32.58 -0.42 0.33
N LEU A 2 -33.53 -0.41 1.26
CA LEU A 2 -33.45 -1.21 2.50
C LEU A 2 -34.02 -2.62 2.24
N ALA A 3 -33.45 -3.65 2.89
CA ALA A 3 -33.96 -5.03 2.78
C ALA A 3 -35.39 -5.19 3.34
N TYR A 4 -35.75 -4.38 4.33
CA TYR A 4 -37.07 -4.31 4.91
C TYR A 4 -37.37 -2.89 5.37
N LYS A 5 -38.66 -2.60 5.54
CA LYS A 5 -39.12 -1.29 6.00
C LYS A 5 -38.68 -1.05 7.44
N ILE A 6 -38.01 0.08 7.68
CA ILE A 6 -37.65 0.54 9.03
C ILE A 6 -38.47 1.78 9.32
N LYS A 7 -39.22 1.77 10.43
CA LYS A 7 -40.26 2.78 10.71
C LYS A 7 -41.20 2.90 9.50
N LYS A 8 -41.13 4.01 8.74
CA LYS A 8 -41.93 4.26 7.54
C LYS A 8 -41.11 4.33 6.24
N PHE A 9 -39.80 4.13 6.29
CA PHE A 9 -38.88 4.31 5.17
C PHE A 9 -38.54 2.97 4.47
N ARG A 10 -38.48 2.99 3.13
CA ARG A 10 -37.99 1.86 2.28
C ARG A 10 -36.61 2.14 1.67
N GLU A 11 -36.13 3.36 1.80
CA GLU A 11 -34.85 3.84 1.29
C GLU A 11 -34.12 4.62 2.36
N GLY A 12 -32.81 4.76 2.21
CA GLY A 12 -31.95 5.46 3.14
C GLY A 12 -30.51 5.47 2.66
N TYR A 13 -29.74 6.40 3.20
CA TYR A 13 -28.31 6.51 2.99
C TYR A 13 -27.55 5.78 4.09
N TYR A 14 -26.46 5.11 3.72
CA TYR A 14 -25.57 4.43 4.65
C TYR A 14 -24.26 5.19 4.73
N VAL A 15 -23.81 5.41 5.96
CA VAL A 15 -22.52 6.04 6.24
C VAL A 15 -21.77 5.15 7.22
N VAL A 16 -20.52 4.83 6.89
CA VAL A 16 -19.60 4.17 7.80
C VAL A 16 -18.63 5.22 8.32
N LEU A 17 -18.54 5.34 9.63
CA LEU A 17 -17.66 6.29 10.31
C LEU A 17 -16.69 5.50 11.18
N THR A 18 -15.40 5.80 11.02
CA THR A 18 -14.36 5.38 11.96
C THR A 18 -14.04 6.59 12.83
N VAL A 19 -14.26 6.47 14.13
CA VAL A 19 -14.07 7.56 15.08
C VAL A 19 -13.14 7.07 16.18
N GLU A 20 -12.14 7.87 16.50
CA GLU A 20 -11.26 7.65 17.63
C GLU A 20 -11.69 8.56 18.78
N GLY A 21 -11.86 8.00 19.97
CA GLY A 21 -12.26 8.77 21.14
C GLY A 21 -12.59 7.90 22.34
N ASN A 22 -12.81 8.57 23.48
CA ASN A 22 -13.22 7.91 24.72
C ASN A 22 -14.68 7.47 24.65
N GLY A 23 -15.05 6.52 25.52
CA GLY A 23 -16.44 6.02 25.59
C GLY A 23 -17.49 7.10 25.86
N GLU A 24 -17.13 8.16 26.57
CA GLU A 24 -18.01 9.32 26.83
C GLU A 24 -18.39 10.06 25.55
N VAL A 25 -17.44 10.22 24.62
CA VAL A 25 -17.69 10.88 23.33
C VAL A 25 -18.64 10.05 22.48
N ILE A 26 -18.47 8.72 22.49
CA ILE A 26 -19.37 7.79 21.81
C ILE A 26 -20.78 7.85 22.41
N ALA A 27 -20.89 7.89 23.74
CA ALA A 27 -22.18 7.99 24.43
C ALA A 27 -22.95 9.28 24.06
N GLU A 28 -22.25 10.42 23.98
CA GLU A 28 -22.88 11.68 23.58
C GLU A 28 -23.29 11.68 22.09
N LEU A 29 -22.49 11.05 21.21
CA LEU A 29 -22.87 10.85 19.81
C LEU A 29 -24.15 10.01 19.67
N GLU A 30 -24.24 8.90 20.39
CA GLU A 30 -25.44 8.06 20.41
C GLU A 30 -26.66 8.81 20.95
N ARG A 31 -26.47 9.66 21.98
CA ARG A 31 -27.53 10.51 22.51
C ARG A 31 -28.06 11.45 21.43
N ARG A 32 -27.17 12.10 20.68
CA ARG A 32 -27.53 12.99 19.56
C ARG A 32 -28.23 12.22 18.44
N PHE A 33 -27.75 11.02 18.09
CA PHE A 33 -28.38 10.19 17.07
C PHE A 33 -29.81 9.78 17.43
N ARG A 34 -30.10 9.56 18.72
CA ARG A 34 -31.47 9.23 19.17
C ARG A 34 -32.46 10.37 18.99
N VAL A 35 -32.03 11.62 19.18
CA VAL A 35 -32.90 12.81 19.08
C VAL A 35 -32.94 13.39 17.67
N THR A 36 -32.07 12.91 16.78
CA THR A 36 -31.94 13.41 15.42
C THR A 36 -32.89 12.66 14.49
N ASP A 37 -33.92 13.34 13.97
CA ASP A 37 -35.00 12.71 13.21
C ASP A 37 -34.57 12.02 11.91
N TYR A 38 -33.54 12.53 11.25
CA TYR A 38 -33.04 11.97 9.99
C TYR A 38 -32.23 10.67 10.16
N ILE A 39 -31.83 10.33 11.40
CA ILE A 39 -31.12 9.07 11.69
C ILE A 39 -32.14 8.03 12.13
N ILE A 40 -32.46 7.10 11.21
CA ILE A 40 -33.49 6.08 11.46
C ILE A 40 -32.97 4.84 12.21
N ARG A 41 -31.66 4.57 12.12
CA ARG A 41 -30.96 3.47 12.78
C ARG A 41 -29.46 3.74 12.81
N PHE A 42 -28.80 3.36 13.90
CA PHE A 42 -27.34 3.40 14.03
C PHE A 42 -26.85 2.16 14.79
N LEU A 43 -25.57 1.83 14.62
CA LEU A 43 -24.88 0.77 15.34
C LEU A 43 -23.45 1.23 15.62
N SER A 44 -23.05 1.24 16.89
CA SER A 44 -21.67 1.45 17.32
C SER A 44 -21.01 0.10 17.56
N VAL A 45 -19.78 -0.07 17.09
CA VAL A 45 -18.98 -1.28 17.29
C VAL A 45 -17.57 -0.87 17.69
N ARG A 46 -17.06 -1.49 18.76
CA ARG A 46 -15.68 -1.28 19.21
C ARG A 46 -14.74 -2.14 18.38
N ILE A 47 -13.78 -1.51 17.69
CA ILE A 47 -12.88 -2.19 16.75
C ILE A 47 -11.40 -2.19 17.19
N ASP A 48 -11.03 -1.49 18.27
CA ASP A 48 -9.63 -1.28 18.65
C ASP A 48 -8.85 -2.59 18.85
N GLN A 49 -9.47 -3.62 19.45
CA GLN A 49 -8.80 -4.90 19.65
C GLN A 49 -8.57 -5.64 18.34
N ASP A 50 -9.54 -5.59 17.43
CA ASP A 50 -9.47 -6.30 16.16
C ASP A 50 -8.50 -5.63 15.20
N LEU A 51 -8.43 -4.29 15.20
CA LEU A 51 -7.41 -3.54 14.47
C LEU A 51 -6.00 -3.91 14.95
N LYS A 52 -5.75 -3.90 16.26
CA LYS A 52 -4.45 -4.32 16.83
C LYS A 52 -4.05 -5.75 16.44
N ARG A 53 -5.01 -6.68 16.49
CA ARG A 53 -4.78 -8.08 16.05
C ARG A 53 -4.47 -8.15 14.56
N ALA A 54 -5.24 -7.46 13.73
CA ALA A 54 -5.06 -7.43 12.29
C ALA A 54 -3.68 -6.87 11.90
N GLU A 55 -3.26 -5.78 12.54
CA GLU A 55 -1.92 -5.19 12.36
C GLU A 55 -0.81 -6.17 12.75
N LYS A 56 -0.93 -6.84 13.89
CA LYS A 56 0.03 -7.86 14.33
C LYS A 56 0.14 -9.01 13.32
N ILE A 57 -0.99 -9.53 12.85
CA ILE A 57 -1.02 -10.62 11.86
C ILE A 57 -0.41 -10.15 10.53
N LYS A 58 -0.73 -8.93 10.08
CA LYS A 58 -0.17 -8.33 8.86
C LYS A 58 1.35 -8.16 8.98
N ALA A 59 1.84 -7.66 10.11
CA ALA A 59 3.26 -7.51 10.37
C ALA A 59 3.99 -8.87 10.40
N MET A 60 3.39 -9.89 11.03
CA MET A 60 3.94 -11.25 11.01
C MET A 60 4.00 -11.84 9.60
N ARG A 61 2.95 -11.66 8.79
CA ARG A 61 2.94 -12.12 7.40
C ARG A 61 3.99 -11.41 6.55
N LEU A 62 4.13 -10.09 6.70
CA LEU A 62 5.14 -9.32 5.97
C LEU A 62 6.57 -9.76 6.33
N ARG A 63 6.84 -10.05 7.62
CA ARG A 63 8.13 -10.59 8.06
C ARG A 63 8.44 -11.99 7.52
N LYS A 64 7.40 -12.82 7.33
CA LYS A 64 7.52 -14.20 6.83
C LYS A 64 7.40 -14.31 5.31
N ALA A 65 7.07 -13.24 4.61
CA ALA A 65 6.97 -13.26 3.15
C ALA A 65 8.37 -13.50 2.56
N PRO A 66 8.52 -14.44 1.60
CA PRO A 66 9.80 -14.63 0.92
C PRO A 66 10.16 -13.31 0.23
N LYS A 67 11.33 -12.76 0.54
CA LYS A 67 11.87 -11.62 -0.21
C LYS A 67 11.97 -12.07 -1.67
N ALA A 68 11.27 -11.38 -2.57
CA ALA A 68 11.41 -11.61 -4.00
C ALA A 68 12.91 -11.54 -4.35
N LYS A 69 13.43 -12.58 -5.02
CA LYS A 69 14.80 -12.56 -5.52
C LYS A 69 14.92 -11.36 -6.47
N PRO A 70 16.00 -10.56 -6.41
CA PRO A 70 16.20 -9.55 -7.42
C PRO A 70 16.27 -10.25 -8.78
N ASP A 71 15.47 -9.78 -9.73
CA ASP A 71 15.56 -10.22 -11.12
C ASP A 71 16.98 -9.88 -11.60
N ILE A 72 17.82 -10.89 -11.69
CA ILE A 72 19.11 -10.78 -12.38
C ILE A 72 18.76 -10.95 -13.86
N PRO A 73 18.83 -9.91 -14.71
CA PRO A 73 18.63 -10.11 -16.13
C PRO A 73 19.82 -10.90 -16.65
N LEU A 74 19.56 -12.15 -17.06
CA LEU A 74 20.51 -12.99 -17.76
C LEU A 74 20.15 -13.00 -19.24
N SER A 75 20.99 -12.38 -20.07
CA SER A 75 21.14 -12.67 -21.50
C SER A 75 22.46 -12.01 -21.97
N ASN A 76 23.62 -12.68 -22.08
CA ASN A 76 24.11 -13.77 -22.96
C ASN A 76 24.43 -13.37 -24.42
N ASP A 77 25.66 -13.75 -24.80
CA ASP A 77 26.21 -14.08 -26.13
C ASP A 77 26.48 -12.89 -27.09
N THR A 78 27.58 -12.72 -27.81
CA THR A 78 28.50 -13.68 -28.47
C THR A 78 29.81 -12.96 -28.84
N ASP A 79 30.87 -13.74 -28.94
CA ASP A 79 32.24 -13.40 -29.31
C ASP A 79 32.41 -12.71 -30.70
N GLU A 80 33.59 -12.10 -30.88
CA GLU A 80 34.32 -11.99 -32.16
C GLU A 80 33.73 -11.09 -33.28
N ALA A 81 33.93 -9.77 -33.22
CA ALA A 81 34.09 -8.90 -34.41
C ALA A 81 34.44 -7.44 -34.04
N SER A 82 35.67 -7.16 -33.61
CA SER A 82 36.28 -5.82 -33.76
C SER A 82 37.81 -5.88 -33.63
N LEU A 83 38.41 -6.81 -34.37
CA LEU A 83 39.70 -6.53 -34.97
C LEU A 83 39.39 -5.85 -36.31
N LEU A 84 40.17 -4.81 -36.64
CA LEU A 84 40.16 -4.03 -37.88
C LEU A 84 39.23 -2.79 -37.86
N ASP A 85 39.74 -1.68 -37.34
CA ASP A 85 39.92 -0.51 -38.22
C ASP A 85 41.13 0.31 -37.79
N ALA A 86 41.91 0.65 -38.82
CA ALA A 86 43.25 1.18 -38.78
C ALA A 86 43.32 2.66 -38.36
N HIS A 87 44.55 3.17 -38.32
CA HIS A 87 45.02 4.56 -38.06
C HIS A 87 45.57 4.72 -36.63
N ASN A 88 46.89 4.69 -36.40
CA ASN A 88 47.93 5.47 -37.07
C ASN A 88 49.29 4.76 -37.03
N LEU A 89 49.88 4.50 -38.20
CA LEU A 89 51.32 4.64 -38.35
C LEU A 89 51.61 6.14 -38.46
N ASP A 90 52.32 6.70 -37.50
CA ASP A 90 53.38 7.63 -37.87
C ASP A 90 54.63 7.36 -37.03
N SER A 91 55.66 7.03 -37.78
CA SER A 91 57.07 6.92 -37.48
C SER A 91 57.65 8.15 -36.77
N GLY A 92 58.55 7.93 -35.81
CA GLY A 92 59.31 9.03 -35.22
C GLY A 92 60.29 8.61 -34.14
N SER A 93 61.28 7.80 -34.51
CA SER A 93 62.64 7.72 -33.95
C SER A 93 62.91 8.26 -32.53
N ASN A 94 63.28 7.37 -31.62
CA ASN A 94 64.31 7.64 -30.61
C ASN A 94 65.63 7.00 -31.09
N PRO A 95 66.80 7.60 -30.83
CA PRO A 95 67.50 7.16 -29.63
C PRO A 95 68.26 8.25 -28.87
N VAL A 96 68.38 7.96 -27.57
CA VAL A 96 69.23 8.60 -26.56
C VAL A 96 70.72 8.51 -26.95
N SER A 97 71.44 9.64 -27.02
CA SER A 97 72.80 9.81 -26.49
C SER A 97 73.35 11.24 -26.69
N SER A 98 73.87 11.82 -25.60
CA SER A 98 74.83 12.95 -25.47
C SER A 98 74.42 14.34 -25.96
#